data_AF-A0A3A0EI54-F1
#
_entry.id   AF-A0A3A0EI54-F1
#
_cell.length_a   1.000
_cell.length_b   1.000
_cell.length_c   1.000
_cell.angle_alpha   90.00
_cell.angle_beta   90.00
_cell.angle_gamma   90.00
#
_symmetry.space_group_name_H-M   'P 1'
#
loop_
_entity.id
_entity.type
_entity.pdbx_description
1 polymer ?
#
loop_
_entity_poly.entity_id
_entity_poly.type
_entity_poly.pdbx_seq_one_letter_code
_entity_poly.pdbx_strand_id
1 'polypeptide(L)'
;PAENWTAHYTGYLRITDAGLYNFGVLYDDGFFLRIHGADDEFVEISSDFILTARERTGFTEDLLLSEGLYRFELGAYNRLQAGVVQLAWLRDGAAWEPVPTDRLVTDPTRVPLPGTLAMLAIGGVGFVVTRKRPVR
;
A
#
# COMPACT_ATOMS: atom_id res chain seq x y z
N PRO A 1 -7.82 -0.89 30.24
CA PRO A 1 -7.50 -1.08 28.80
C PRO A 1 -8.29 -2.29 28.29
N ALA A 2 -8.89 -2.22 27.10
CA ALA A 2 -9.52 -3.41 26.52
C ALA A 2 -8.42 -4.42 26.20
N GLU A 3 -8.46 -5.59 26.86
CA GLU A 3 -7.47 -6.65 26.68
C GLU A 3 -7.57 -7.30 25.29
N ASN A 4 -8.73 -7.16 24.64
CA ASN A 4 -8.98 -7.63 23.30
C ASN A 4 -9.44 -6.47 22.42
N TRP A 5 -8.85 -6.37 21.23
CA TRP A 5 -9.27 -5.38 20.24
C TRP A 5 -9.05 -5.89 18.82
N THR A 6 -9.79 -5.29 17.90
CA THR A 6 -9.53 -5.40 16.45
C THR A 6 -9.50 -3.99 15.88
N ALA A 7 -8.65 -3.80 14.88
CA ALA A 7 -8.55 -2.56 14.12
C ALA A 7 -8.58 -2.90 12.64
N HIS A 8 -9.23 -2.04 11.87
CA HIS A 8 -9.27 -2.14 10.42
C HIS A 8 -9.02 -0.73 9.85
N TYR A 9 -7.95 -0.61 9.08
CA TYR A 9 -7.53 0.61 8.42
C TYR A 9 -7.65 0.43 6.91
N THR A 10 -8.26 1.41 6.26
CA THR A 10 -8.34 1.50 4.80
C THR A 10 -7.89 2.88 4.34
N GLY A 11 -7.33 2.94 3.15
CA GLY A 11 -6.88 4.19 2.56
C GLY A 11 -6.01 3.97 1.35
N TYR A 12 -5.19 4.96 1.05
CA TYR A 12 -4.28 4.96 -0.08
C TYR A 12 -2.86 5.31 0.38
N LEU A 13 -1.89 4.55 -0.14
CA LEU A 13 -0.46 4.84 -0.05
C LEU A 13 -0.07 5.75 -1.20
N ARG A 14 0.49 6.91 -0.89
CA ARG A 14 1.00 7.86 -1.88
C ARG A 14 2.47 7.62 -2.15
N ILE A 15 2.76 7.06 -3.32
CA ILE A 15 4.11 6.88 -3.84
C ILE A 15 4.46 8.10 -4.69
N THR A 16 5.48 8.83 -4.28
CA THR A 16 5.98 10.03 -5.00
C THR A 16 7.24 9.76 -5.80
N ASP A 17 7.96 8.70 -5.43
CA ASP A 17 9.22 8.33 -6.04
C ASP A 17 9.07 6.88 -6.52
N ALA A 18 9.11 6.65 -7.82
CA ALA A 18 9.05 5.31 -8.38
C ALA A 18 10.29 4.50 -7.96
N GLY A 19 10.11 3.22 -7.63
CA GLY A 19 11.21 2.39 -7.13
C GLY A 19 10.77 1.06 -6.54
N LEU A 20 11.70 0.37 -5.87
CA LEU A 20 11.44 -0.87 -5.15
C LEU A 20 11.03 -0.56 -3.70
N TYR A 21 9.87 -1.07 -3.32
CA TYR A 21 9.28 -0.90 -1.99
C TYR A 21 8.96 -2.26 -1.39
N ASN A 22 9.38 -2.48 -0.14
CA ASN A 22 8.83 -3.56 0.68
C ASN A 22 7.95 -2.96 1.76
N PHE A 23 6.79 -3.56 2.03
CA PHE A 23 5.92 -3.16 3.12
C PHE A 23 5.89 -4.23 4.18
N GLY A 24 5.93 -3.79 5.44
CA GLY A 24 5.94 -4.68 6.57
C GLY A 24 5.10 -4.13 7.71
N VAL A 25 4.59 -5.07 8.50
CA VAL A 25 3.76 -4.76 9.66
C VAL A 25 4.49 -5.26 10.89
N LEU A 26 4.71 -4.37 11.86
CA LEU A 26 5.03 -4.78 13.24
C LEU A 26 3.72 -5.10 13.93
N TYR A 27 3.59 -6.30 14.50
CA TYR A 27 2.33 -6.79 15.03
C TYR A 27 2.51 -7.62 16.32
N ASP A 28 1.44 -7.63 17.12
CA ASP A 28 1.21 -8.45 18.32
C ASP A 28 -0.31 -8.33 18.59
N ASP A 29 -1.18 -9.31 18.29
CA ASP A 29 -0.92 -10.72 17.95
C ASP A 29 -0.90 -11.04 16.45
N GLY A 30 -1.91 -10.60 15.71
CA GLY A 30 -2.17 -11.06 14.34
C GLY A 30 -2.61 -9.92 13.42
N PHE A 31 -2.36 -10.08 12.12
CA PHE A 31 -2.63 -9.05 11.12
C PHE A 31 -2.84 -9.60 9.71
N PHE A 32 -3.43 -8.78 8.85
CA PHE A 32 -3.31 -8.92 7.40
C PHE A 32 -3.07 -7.55 6.77
N LEU A 33 -2.26 -7.50 5.73
CA LEU A 33 -2.03 -6.32 4.90
C LEU A 33 -2.26 -6.68 3.45
N ARG A 34 -3.15 -5.94 2.77
CA ARG A 34 -3.35 -5.98 1.33
C ARG A 34 -2.94 -4.67 0.69
N ILE A 35 -2.27 -4.75 -0.44
CA ILE A 35 -1.97 -3.60 -1.29
C ILE A 35 -2.51 -3.91 -2.68
N HIS A 36 -3.40 -3.05 -3.17
CA HIS A 36 -4.04 -3.20 -4.47
C HIS A 36 -3.27 -2.48 -5.57
N GLY A 37 -3.12 -3.17 -6.70
CA GLY A 37 -2.59 -2.66 -7.95
C GLY A 37 -3.70 -2.30 -8.95
N ALA A 38 -3.36 -2.42 -10.24
CA ALA A 38 -4.31 -2.22 -11.32
C ALA A 38 -5.35 -3.35 -11.37
N ASP A 39 -6.51 -3.07 -11.98
CA ASP A 39 -7.57 -4.06 -12.24
C ASP A 39 -8.06 -4.86 -11.00
N ASP A 40 -7.97 -4.25 -9.81
CA ASP A 40 -8.35 -4.83 -8.51
C ASP A 40 -7.44 -5.98 -8.03
N GLU A 41 -6.33 -6.25 -8.73
CA GLU A 41 -5.29 -7.18 -8.27
C GLU A 41 -4.70 -6.70 -6.94
N PHE A 42 -4.30 -7.63 -6.06
CA PHE A 42 -3.65 -7.29 -4.81
C PHE A 42 -2.59 -8.31 -4.43
N VAL A 43 -1.62 -7.82 -3.66
CA VAL A 43 -0.66 -8.64 -2.93
C VAL A 43 -1.02 -8.60 -1.44
N GLU A 44 -0.87 -9.74 -0.75
CA GLU A 44 -1.21 -9.89 0.66
C GLU A 44 -0.05 -10.51 1.44
N ILE A 45 0.17 -10.00 2.66
CA ILE A 45 0.86 -10.72 3.73
C ILE A 45 -0.06 -10.78 4.94
N SER A 46 -0.05 -11.92 5.64
CA SER A 46 -0.87 -12.11 6.83
C SER A 46 -0.19 -13.06 7.81
N SER A 47 -0.53 -12.89 9.09
CA SER A 47 -0.15 -13.76 10.18
C SER A 47 -1.33 -13.88 11.15
N ASP A 48 -1.77 -15.11 11.40
CA ASP A 48 -2.92 -15.42 12.25
C ASP A 48 -2.48 -16.20 13.51
N PHE A 49 -1.24 -15.97 13.97
CA PHE A 49 -0.70 -16.64 15.14
C PHE A 49 -1.01 -15.86 16.43
N ILE A 50 -1.57 -16.56 17.41
CA ILE A 50 -1.90 -16.03 18.75
C ILE A 50 -0.68 -16.18 19.67
N LEU A 51 -0.40 -15.16 20.51
CA LEU A 51 0.76 -15.04 21.41
C LEU A 51 2.10 -14.90 20.67
N THR A 52 2.06 -14.22 19.52
CA THR A 52 3.27 -13.92 18.75
C THR A 52 4.09 -12.87 19.50
N ALA A 53 5.37 -13.13 19.77
CA ALA A 53 6.24 -12.08 20.28
C ALA A 53 6.33 -10.96 19.23
N ARG A 54 6.21 -9.71 19.66
CA ARG A 54 6.28 -8.53 18.79
C ARG A 54 7.36 -8.65 17.70
N GLU A 55 6.91 -8.86 16.46
CA GLU A 55 7.75 -9.11 15.28
C GLU A 55 7.29 -8.26 14.10
N ARG A 56 8.20 -8.02 13.14
CA ARG A 56 7.88 -7.40 11.86
C ARG A 56 7.96 -8.42 10.73
N THR A 57 6.88 -8.54 9.98
CA THR A 57 6.81 -9.36 8.76
C THR A 57 6.57 -8.45 7.55
N GLY A 58 7.36 -8.63 6.49
CA GLY A 58 7.20 -7.94 5.21
C GLY A 58 6.99 -8.92 4.06
N PHE A 59 6.87 -8.41 2.83
CA PHE A 59 6.78 -9.23 1.63
C PHE A 59 8.09 -9.98 1.35
N THR A 60 7.97 -11.19 0.80
CA THR A 60 9.14 -11.99 0.38
C THR A 60 9.93 -11.32 -0.73
N GLU A 61 9.25 -10.61 -1.62
CA GLU A 61 9.84 -9.87 -2.74
C GLU A 61 9.48 -8.39 -2.63
N ASP A 62 10.38 -7.53 -3.10
CA ASP A 62 10.13 -6.09 -3.18
C ASP A 62 9.14 -5.79 -4.33
N LEU A 63 8.22 -4.86 -4.09
CA LEU A 63 7.24 -4.41 -5.05
C LEU A 63 7.81 -3.25 -5.87
N LEU A 64 7.83 -3.41 -7.20
CA LEU A 64 8.16 -2.31 -8.10
C LEU A 64 6.93 -1.40 -8.27
N LEU A 65 6.99 -0.20 -7.70
CA LEU A 65 5.89 0.77 -7.71
C LEU A 65 6.23 1.99 -8.55
N SER A 66 5.27 2.47 -9.32
CA SER A 66 5.34 3.77 -9.99
C SER A 66 4.75 4.86 -9.10
N GLU A 67 4.94 6.12 -9.46
CA GLU A 67 4.26 7.23 -8.78
C GLU A 67 2.75 7.09 -8.87
N GLY A 68 2.04 7.28 -7.76
CA GLY A 68 0.60 7.09 -7.72
C GLY A 68 0.02 6.85 -6.34
N LEU A 69 -1.28 6.50 -6.35
CA LEU A 69 -2.04 6.12 -5.17
C LEU A 69 -2.39 4.64 -5.25
N TYR A 70 -1.95 3.88 -4.25
CA TYR A 70 -2.24 2.45 -4.14
C TYR A 70 -3.19 2.23 -2.97
N ARG A 71 -4.34 1.63 -3.21
CA ARG A 71 -5.28 1.32 -2.11
C ARG A 71 -4.64 0.27 -1.22
N PHE A 72 -4.78 0.43 0.09
CA PHE A 72 -4.36 -0.57 1.06
C PHE A 72 -5.47 -0.90 2.06
N GLU A 73 -5.42 -2.12 2.57
CA GLU A 73 -6.26 -2.64 3.65
C GLU A 73 -5.33 -3.23 4.71
N LEU A 74 -5.45 -2.80 5.96
CA LEU A 74 -4.69 -3.33 7.09
C LEU A 74 -5.66 -3.70 8.21
N GLY A 75 -5.80 -4.99 8.46
CA GLY A 75 -6.50 -5.49 9.63
C GLY A 75 -5.53 -5.99 10.68
N ALA A 76 -5.85 -5.79 11.94
CA ALA A 76 -5.11 -6.34 13.07
C ALA A 76 -6.04 -6.74 14.20
N TYR A 77 -5.58 -7.69 15.01
CA TYR A 77 -6.24 -8.04 16.26
C TYR A 77 -5.20 -8.32 17.34
N ASN A 78 -5.63 -8.14 18.58
CA ASN A 78 -4.86 -8.48 19.76
C ASN A 78 -5.75 -9.17 20.78
N ARG A 79 -5.15 -10.11 21.49
CA ARG A 79 -5.73 -10.88 22.56
C ARG A 79 -4.76 -10.91 23.74
N LEU A 80 -5.20 -10.32 24.85
CA LEU A 80 -4.43 -10.13 26.09
C LEU A 80 -3.30 -9.10 25.93
N GLN A 81 -2.86 -8.55 27.06
CA GLN A 81 -1.71 -7.63 27.14
C GLN A 81 -1.81 -6.41 26.19
N ALA A 82 -0.69 -5.75 25.94
CA ALA A 82 -0.63 -4.55 25.12
C ALA A 82 -0.21 -4.91 23.69
N GLY A 83 -1.18 -5.00 22.79
CA GLY A 83 -0.92 -5.24 21.36
C GLY A 83 -0.30 -4.04 20.65
N VAL A 84 0.29 -4.33 19.49
CA VAL A 84 0.83 -3.31 18.58
C VAL A 84 0.43 -3.61 17.14
N VAL A 85 0.21 -2.56 16.37
CA VAL A 85 0.18 -2.62 14.91
C VAL A 85 0.88 -1.38 14.37
N GLN A 86 1.84 -1.55 13.46
CA GLN A 86 2.50 -0.44 12.78
C GLN A 86 2.89 -0.84 11.36
N LEU A 87 2.33 -0.10 10.39
CA LEU A 87 2.74 -0.18 8.99
C LEU A 87 4.06 0.57 8.77
N ALA A 88 4.97 -0.08 8.08
CA ALA A 88 6.26 0.45 7.70
C ALA A 88 6.60 0.04 6.27
N TRP A 89 7.52 0.78 5.68
CA TRP A 89 8.09 0.45 4.39
C TRP A 89 9.62 0.37 4.46
N LEU A 90 10.19 -0.24 3.46
CA LEU A 90 11.61 -0.29 3.19
C LEU A 90 11.77 0.12 1.73
N ARG A 91 12.73 1.02 1.47
CA ARG A 91 13.02 1.54 0.14
C ARG A 91 14.49 1.29 -0.16
N ASP A 92 14.80 0.84 -1.37
CA ASP A 92 16.17 0.70 -1.88
C ASP A 92 17.12 -0.08 -0.93
N GLY A 93 16.63 -1.12 -0.25
CA GLY A 93 17.45 -1.92 0.67
C GLY A 93 17.81 -1.22 1.99
N ALA A 94 17.19 -0.08 2.31
CA ALA A 94 17.43 0.68 3.53
C ALA A 94 16.84 0.00 4.78
N ALA A 95 16.92 0.67 5.93
CA ALA A 95 16.26 0.21 7.14
C ALA A 95 14.73 0.42 7.05
N TRP A 96 13.97 -0.41 7.76
CA TRP A 96 12.53 -0.22 7.90
C TRP A 96 12.20 1.12 8.57
N GLU A 97 11.31 1.89 7.96
CA GLU A 97 10.80 3.15 8.52
C GLU A 97 9.26 3.13 8.55
N PRO A 98 8.62 3.63 9.63
CA PRO A 98 7.17 3.77 9.65
C PRO A 98 6.68 4.59 8.45
N VAL A 99 5.59 4.16 7.81
CA VAL A 99 5.06 4.91 6.66
C VAL A 99 4.66 6.30 7.15
N PRO A 100 5.27 7.38 6.60
CA PRO A 100 4.97 8.73 7.04
C PRO A 100 3.48 9.07 6.83
N THR A 101 2.89 9.84 7.75
CA THR A 101 1.45 10.13 7.72
C THR A 101 1.03 10.96 6.51
N ASP A 102 1.92 11.77 5.94
CA ASP A 102 1.70 12.48 4.69
C ASP A 102 1.68 11.54 3.46
N ARG A 103 2.08 10.28 3.62
CA ARG A 103 1.97 9.23 2.59
C ARG A 103 0.72 8.38 2.75
N LEU A 104 -0.09 8.62 3.78
CA LEU A 104 -1.35 7.95 4.05
C LEU A 104 -2.53 8.88 3.75
N VAL A 105 -3.38 8.47 2.81
CA VAL A 105 -4.47 9.29 2.28
C VAL A 105 -5.79 8.56 2.49
N THR A 106 -6.76 9.20 3.13
CA THR A 106 -8.11 8.65 3.34
C THR A 106 -9.11 9.08 2.27
N ASP A 107 -8.82 10.18 1.57
CA ASP A 107 -9.64 10.73 0.49
C ASP A 107 -8.73 11.01 -0.73
N PRO A 108 -8.75 10.13 -1.75
CA PRO A 108 -7.87 10.26 -2.92
C PRO A 108 -8.19 11.49 -3.76
N THR A 109 -9.37 12.11 -3.59
CA THR A 109 -9.80 13.29 -4.36
C THR A 109 -9.17 14.59 -3.86
N ARG A 110 -8.61 14.60 -2.64
CA ARG A 110 -7.89 15.75 -2.05
C ARG A 110 -6.41 15.78 -2.40
N VAL A 111 -5.89 14.71 -2.98
CA VAL A 111 -4.52 14.66 -3.47
C VAL A 111 -4.56 15.10 -4.93
N PRO A 112 -3.86 16.18 -5.30
CA PRO A 112 -3.65 16.47 -6.72
C PRO A 112 -3.04 15.23 -7.35
N LEU A 113 -3.76 14.60 -8.28
CA LEU A 113 -3.17 13.62 -9.18
C LEU A 113 -1.88 14.26 -9.72
N PRO A 114 -0.75 13.53 -9.84
CA PRO A 114 0.40 14.02 -10.59
C PRO A 114 -0.15 14.63 -11.88
N GLY A 115 0.07 15.93 -12.04
CA GLY A 115 -0.63 16.71 -13.07
C GLY A 115 -0.48 15.98 -14.39
N THR A 116 -1.58 15.84 -15.13
CA THR A 116 -1.68 15.14 -16.43
C THR A 116 -0.61 15.58 -17.46
N LEU A 117 0.16 16.63 -17.15
CA LEU A 117 1.35 17.09 -17.85
C LEU A 117 2.57 16.14 -17.76
N ALA A 118 2.65 15.23 -16.78
CA ALA A 118 3.72 14.21 -16.75
C ALA A 118 3.53 13.10 -17.80
N MET A 119 2.30 12.89 -18.28
CA MET A 119 1.95 11.85 -19.28
C MET A 119 2.20 12.27 -20.74
N LEU A 120 2.67 13.50 -21.00
CA LEU A 120 2.89 14.01 -22.36
C LEU A 120 4.38 14.09 -22.77
N ALA A 121 5.32 13.71 -21.92
CA ALA A 121 6.75 13.91 -22.21
C ALA A 121 7.53 12.66 -22.63
N ILE A 122 6.96 11.44 -22.58
CA ILE A 122 7.67 10.24 -23.02
C ILE A 122 6.73 9.39 -23.88
N GLY A 123 6.81 9.59 -25.20
CA GLY A 123 6.00 8.78 -26.12
C GLY A 123 6.00 9.25 -27.57
N GLY A 124 7.08 9.87 -28.05
CA GLY A 124 7.35 9.84 -29.47
C GLY A 124 7.68 8.40 -29.87
N VAL A 125 6.68 7.67 -30.37
CA VAL A 125 6.72 6.64 -31.44
C VAL A 125 5.37 5.89 -31.44
N GLY A 126 4.57 6.18 -32.47
CA GLY A 126 3.59 5.33 -33.15
C GLY A 126 2.58 4.52 -32.34
N PHE A 127 1.31 4.91 -32.37
CA PHE A 127 0.22 4.07 -32.88
C PHE A 127 -0.94 4.96 -33.38
N VAL A 128 -1.32 4.78 -34.65
CA VAL A 128 -2.54 5.36 -35.22
C VAL A 128 -3.72 4.51 -34.74
N VAL A 129 -4.64 5.09 -33.98
CA VAL A 129 -5.97 4.49 -33.75
C VAL A 129 -7.00 5.29 -34.54
N THR A 130 -7.45 4.73 -35.65
CA THR A 130 -8.56 5.24 -36.46
C THR A 130 -9.88 5.00 -35.73
N ARG A 131 -10.54 6.08 -35.30
CA ARG A 131 -11.94 6.03 -34.82
C ARG A 131 -12.87 5.73 -35.99
N LYS A 132 -13.48 4.54 -36.03
CA LYS A 132 -14.71 4.32 -36.84
C LYS A 132 -15.89 4.94 -36.09
N ARG A 133 -16.62 5.84 -36.76
CA ARG A 133 -17.88 6.43 -36.26
C ARG A 133 -19.01 5.40 -36.40
N PRO A 134 -19.91 5.27 -35.40
CA PRO A 134 -21.16 4.55 -35.60
C PRO A 134 -22.07 5.37 -36.55
N VAL A 135 -22.56 4.71 -37.59
CA VAL A 135 -23.69 5.18 -38.41
C VAL A 135 -24.96 4.91 -37.61
N ARG A 136 -25.91 5.84 -37.71
CA ARG A 136 -27.20 5.89 -37.01
C ARG A 136 -28.02 4.61 -37.14
#